data_AF-Q8PX26-F1
#
_entry.id   AF-Q8PX26-F1
#
_cell.length_a   1.000
_cell.length_b   1.000
_cell.length_c   1.000
_cell.angle_alpha   90.00
_cell.angle_beta   90.00
_cell.angle_gamma   90.00
#
_symmetry.space_group_name_H-M   'P 1'
#
loop_
_entity.id
_entity.type
_entity.pdbx_description
1 polymer ?
#
loop_
_entity_poly.entity_id
_entity_poly.type
_entity_poly.pdbx_seq_one_letter_code
_entity_poly.pdbx_strand_id
1 'polypeptide(L)'
;MQAEKLAYYPFTSEASAYVGNLGISLESLLNSRAYRAARARGIERVKEALEGEIKKSPVSGEAQVLSELLSYPFARMLVACVDDQLFTRRYALAEAKAAYTFLRNENPDFLLEFGDDFGISADSQDSYFSMHFTDYIRFSNSLKDPSWKLTNRQLRAGKIKITKEEFSRLLEEAVRERIEQSFPVPEIPPEVSSFCSPYAAEIKDKFEVQKKKFGSTDFGAVKPELFPPCIAYALANVQGGVNLAHSMRFAMTSFLLNVGMSVDEILNLFNISPDFNAEKTLYQIEHIAGATGNTYKPPACDTMRTYGNCVGKDRLCEKISHPLGYYEKKVFIKNKEGEEAQGKEQGKEKDDGKEKENGKESEVKKKKEK
;
A
#
# COMPACT_ATOMS: atom_id res chain seq x y z
N MET A 1 -23.06 -21.56 7.39
CA MET A 1 -22.22 -21.29 8.58
C MET A 1 -23.05 -20.95 9.83
N GLN A 2 -22.53 -21.20 11.04
CA GLN A 2 -23.12 -20.65 12.28
C GLN A 2 -22.98 -19.11 12.32
N ALA A 3 -23.92 -18.40 12.95
CA ALA A 3 -23.93 -16.92 12.95
C ALA A 3 -22.61 -16.29 13.48
N GLU A 4 -21.99 -16.93 14.48
CA GLU A 4 -20.68 -16.52 15.00
C GLU A 4 -19.57 -16.59 13.94
N LYS A 5 -19.59 -17.60 13.06
CA LYS A 5 -18.64 -17.69 11.96
C LYS A 5 -18.85 -16.58 10.93
N LEU A 6 -20.10 -16.26 10.62
CA LEU A 6 -20.42 -15.17 9.68
C LEU A 6 -19.83 -13.82 10.16
N ALA A 7 -19.79 -13.59 11.48
CA ALA A 7 -19.20 -12.38 12.06
C ALA A 7 -17.69 -12.24 11.77
N TYR A 8 -16.95 -13.36 11.69
CA TYR A 8 -15.53 -13.33 11.32
C TYR A 8 -15.30 -13.15 9.82
N TYR A 9 -16.28 -13.54 8.99
CA TYR A 9 -16.21 -13.52 7.53
C TYR A 9 -17.35 -12.72 6.87
N PRO A 10 -17.51 -11.42 7.20
CA PRO A 10 -18.69 -10.64 6.81
C PRO A 10 -18.73 -10.27 5.31
N PHE A 11 -17.67 -10.56 4.57
CA PHE A 11 -17.54 -10.34 3.12
C PHE A 11 -17.94 -11.57 2.28
N THR A 12 -18.41 -12.64 2.92
CA THR A 12 -18.92 -13.83 2.22
C THR A 12 -20.33 -13.58 1.71
N SER A 13 -20.73 -14.29 0.64
CA SER A 13 -22.09 -14.16 0.11
C SER A 13 -23.13 -14.61 1.14
N GLU A 14 -22.81 -15.63 1.95
CA GLU A 14 -23.67 -16.10 3.04
C GLU A 14 -23.87 -15.02 4.11
N ALA A 15 -22.81 -14.33 4.55
CA ALA A 15 -22.93 -13.25 5.52
C ALA A 15 -23.73 -12.07 4.96
N SER A 16 -23.53 -11.74 3.68
CA SER A 16 -24.32 -10.71 2.98
C SER A 16 -25.81 -11.08 2.94
N ALA A 17 -26.15 -12.33 2.59
CA ALA A 17 -27.52 -12.83 2.58
C ALA A 17 -28.14 -12.83 3.98
N TYR A 18 -27.40 -13.25 5.00
CA TYR A 18 -27.84 -13.22 6.39
C TYR A 18 -28.18 -11.79 6.83
N VAL A 19 -27.30 -10.82 6.58
CA VAL A 19 -27.55 -9.40 6.91
C VAL A 19 -28.75 -8.85 6.16
N GLY A 20 -28.92 -9.20 4.87
CA GLY A 20 -30.09 -8.82 4.08
C GLY A 20 -31.41 -9.34 4.68
N ASN A 21 -31.42 -10.58 5.16
CA ASN A 21 -32.60 -11.22 5.75
C ASN A 21 -33.01 -10.65 7.12
N LEU A 22 -32.13 -9.89 7.79
CA LEU A 22 -32.49 -9.20 9.04
C LEU A 22 -33.47 -8.04 8.81
N GLY A 23 -33.65 -7.58 7.56
CA GLY A 23 -34.61 -6.52 7.21
C GLY A 23 -34.27 -5.15 7.83
N ILE A 24 -33.01 -4.92 8.20
CA ILE A 24 -32.57 -3.68 8.84
C ILE A 24 -32.40 -2.61 7.77
N SER A 25 -33.20 -1.54 7.85
CA SER A 25 -33.09 -0.42 6.91
C SER A 25 -31.79 0.37 7.13
N LEU A 26 -31.30 1.00 6.05
CA LEU A 26 -30.14 1.88 6.09
C LEU A 26 -30.33 3.01 7.12
N GLU A 27 -31.51 3.63 7.14
CA GLU A 27 -31.88 4.67 8.11
C GLU A 27 -31.78 4.15 9.56
N SER A 28 -32.25 2.94 9.83
CA SER A 28 -32.19 2.34 11.16
C SER A 28 -30.73 2.08 11.56
N LEU A 29 -29.91 1.52 10.66
CA LEU A 29 -28.49 1.29 10.91
C LEU A 29 -27.73 2.58 11.25
N LEU A 30 -28.04 3.70 10.57
CA LEU A 30 -27.40 5.00 10.80
C LEU A 30 -27.89 5.66 12.10
N ASN A 31 -29.20 5.67 12.35
CA ASN A 31 -29.79 6.56 13.36
C ASN A 31 -30.27 5.83 14.63
N SER A 32 -30.63 4.55 14.55
CA SER A 32 -31.19 3.83 15.71
C SER A 32 -30.15 3.65 16.81
N ARG A 33 -30.60 3.79 18.06
CA ARG A 33 -29.78 3.50 19.26
C ARG A 33 -29.40 2.01 19.33
N ALA A 34 -30.24 1.13 18.79
CA ALA A 34 -30.02 -0.33 18.80
C ALA A 34 -28.70 -0.72 18.11
N TYR A 35 -28.28 0.02 17.07
CA TYR A 35 -27.08 -0.28 16.30
C TYR A 35 -25.89 0.64 16.61
N ARG A 36 -25.95 1.38 17.72
CA ARG A 36 -24.83 2.24 18.15
C ARG A 36 -23.54 1.45 18.33
N ALA A 37 -23.62 0.23 18.86
CA ALA A 37 -22.46 -0.66 19.02
C ALA A 37 -21.86 -1.05 17.66
N ALA A 38 -22.70 -1.44 16.68
CA ALA A 38 -22.27 -1.75 15.33
C ALA A 38 -21.56 -0.57 14.65
N ARG A 39 -22.10 0.65 14.76
CA ARG A 39 -21.47 1.86 14.23
C ARG A 39 -20.12 2.15 14.89
N ALA A 40 -20.07 2.12 16.21
CA ALA A 40 -18.83 2.34 16.97
C ALA A 40 -17.74 1.34 16.55
N ARG A 41 -18.10 0.05 16.46
CA ARG A 41 -17.23 -1.01 15.99
C ARG A 41 -16.80 -0.80 14.53
N GLY A 42 -17.69 -0.34 13.66
CA GLY A 42 -17.36 -0.06 12.26
C GLY A 42 -16.37 1.10 12.11
N ILE A 43 -16.50 2.15 12.92
CA ILE A 43 -15.52 3.25 12.98
C ILE A 43 -14.17 2.73 13.47
N GLU A 44 -14.18 1.97 14.57
CA GLU A 44 -12.98 1.37 15.16
C GLU A 44 -12.25 0.50 14.14
N ARG A 45 -12.96 -0.40 13.45
CA ARG A 45 -12.43 -1.26 12.39
C ARG A 45 -11.71 -0.49 11.30
N VAL A 46 -12.25 0.64 10.86
CA VAL A 46 -11.63 1.49 9.84
C VAL A 46 -10.39 2.22 10.38
N LYS A 47 -10.41 2.63 11.66
CA LYS A 47 -9.23 3.21 12.34
C LYS A 47 -8.14 2.16 12.58
N GLU A 48 -8.49 0.94 12.96
CA GLU A 48 -7.57 -0.19 13.11
C GLU A 48 -6.89 -0.54 11.78
N ALA A 49 -7.62 -0.48 10.66
CA ALA A 49 -7.03 -0.62 9.32
C ALA A 49 -6.00 0.47 9.01
N LEU A 50 -6.22 1.71 9.46
CA LEU A 50 -5.21 2.78 9.40
C LEU A 50 -3.99 2.47 10.25
N GLU A 51 -4.11 1.72 11.34
CA GLU A 51 -2.98 1.30 12.18
C GLU A 51 -2.25 0.07 11.59
N GLY A 52 -2.90 -0.66 10.68
CA GLY A 52 -2.31 -1.75 9.89
C GLY A 52 -2.86 -3.14 10.21
N GLU A 53 -3.73 -3.26 11.22
CA GLU A 53 -4.30 -4.54 11.66
C GLU A 53 -5.68 -4.31 12.28
N ILE A 54 -6.70 -5.02 11.77
CA ILE A 54 -8.04 -5.07 12.37
C ILE A 54 -8.07 -6.16 13.43
N LYS A 55 -8.42 -5.80 14.66
CA LYS A 55 -8.54 -6.78 15.74
C LYS A 55 -9.93 -7.37 15.71
N LYS A 56 -9.99 -8.70 15.60
CA LYS A 56 -11.24 -9.47 15.69
C LYS A 56 -11.26 -10.20 17.02
N SER A 57 -11.94 -9.61 17.98
CA SER A 57 -12.14 -10.23 19.29
C SER A 57 -13.15 -11.38 19.18
N PRO A 58 -13.03 -12.43 20.01
CA PRO A 58 -14.06 -13.45 20.09
C PRO A 58 -15.43 -12.83 20.38
N VAL A 59 -16.41 -13.12 19.54
CA VAL A 59 -17.80 -12.68 19.75
C VAL A 59 -18.55 -13.74 20.54
N SER A 60 -19.38 -13.30 21.49
CA SER A 60 -20.21 -14.16 22.33
C SER A 60 -21.63 -13.60 22.44
N GLY A 61 -22.62 -14.43 22.09
CA GLY A 61 -24.03 -14.06 22.13
C GLY A 61 -24.50 -13.21 20.95
N GLU A 62 -25.82 -13.25 20.72
CA GLU A 62 -26.47 -12.70 19.52
C GLU A 62 -26.19 -11.21 19.31
N ALA A 63 -26.17 -10.40 20.37
CA ALA A 63 -25.95 -8.96 20.26
C ALA A 63 -24.54 -8.59 19.78
N GLN A 64 -23.52 -9.34 20.21
CA GLN A 64 -22.14 -9.11 19.77
C GLN A 64 -21.94 -9.57 18.33
N VAL A 65 -22.49 -10.75 17.99
CA VAL A 65 -22.48 -11.28 16.62
C VAL A 65 -23.15 -10.31 15.66
N LEU A 66 -24.34 -9.81 16.01
CA LEU A 66 -25.07 -8.82 15.22
C LEU A 66 -24.27 -7.52 15.06
N SER A 67 -23.65 -7.04 16.15
CA SER A 67 -22.84 -5.81 16.11
C SER A 67 -21.63 -5.97 15.20
N GLU A 68 -20.92 -7.10 15.27
CA GLU A 68 -19.75 -7.37 14.44
C GLU A 68 -20.13 -7.56 12.96
N LEU A 69 -21.25 -8.23 12.66
CA LEU A 69 -21.80 -8.36 11.31
C LEU A 69 -22.17 -7.02 10.69
N LEU A 70 -22.94 -6.19 11.41
CA LEU A 70 -23.39 -4.88 10.93
C LEU A 70 -22.29 -3.82 10.91
N SER A 71 -21.22 -4.02 11.68
CA SER A 71 -20.06 -3.12 11.62
C SER A 71 -19.33 -3.17 10.28
N TYR A 72 -19.41 -4.30 9.54
CA TYR A 72 -18.79 -4.44 8.21
C TYR A 72 -19.43 -3.55 7.14
N PRO A 73 -20.75 -3.62 6.87
CA PRO A 73 -21.38 -2.72 5.91
C PRO A 73 -21.22 -1.25 6.33
N PHE A 74 -21.27 -0.93 7.63
CA PHE A 74 -21.02 0.43 8.10
C PHE A 74 -19.56 0.89 7.83
N ALA A 75 -18.57 0.02 8.07
CA ALA A 75 -17.17 0.30 7.73
C ALA A 75 -16.98 0.51 6.22
N ARG A 76 -17.66 -0.29 5.37
CA ARG A 76 -17.63 -0.10 3.92
C ARG A 76 -18.23 1.24 3.49
N MET A 77 -19.29 1.71 4.15
CA MET A 77 -19.85 3.05 3.91
C MET A 77 -18.81 4.14 4.20
N LEU A 78 -18.09 4.04 5.32
CA LEU A 78 -17.00 4.98 5.63
C LEU A 78 -15.88 4.95 4.59
N VAL A 79 -15.44 3.75 4.18
CA VAL A 79 -14.39 3.59 3.15
C VAL A 79 -14.83 4.18 1.81
N ALA A 80 -16.11 3.99 1.43
CA ALA A 80 -16.68 4.62 0.25
C ALA A 80 -16.68 6.15 0.35
N CYS A 81 -17.04 6.72 1.51
CA CYS A 81 -17.05 8.16 1.73
C CYS A 81 -15.66 8.81 1.79
N VAL A 82 -14.60 8.05 2.14
CA VAL A 82 -13.22 8.56 2.09
C VAL A 82 -12.75 8.72 0.64
N ASP A 83 -13.21 7.84 -0.25
CA ASP A 83 -12.96 7.83 -1.69
C ASP A 83 -11.47 8.01 -2.05
N ASP A 84 -10.62 7.13 -1.49
CA ASP A 84 -9.19 7.11 -1.77
C ASP A 84 -8.72 5.68 -2.07
N GLN A 85 -8.18 5.46 -3.26
CA GLN A 85 -7.80 4.12 -3.72
C GLN A 85 -6.69 3.47 -2.86
N LEU A 86 -5.73 4.26 -2.35
CA LEU A 86 -4.68 3.74 -1.47
C LEU A 86 -5.27 3.33 -0.12
N PHE A 87 -6.24 4.12 0.37
CA PHE A 87 -6.95 3.78 1.60
C PHE A 87 -7.77 2.50 1.45
N THR A 88 -8.51 2.37 0.36
CA THR A 88 -9.31 1.17 0.04
C THR A 88 -8.45 -0.10 0.05
N ARG A 89 -7.29 -0.07 -0.63
CA ARG A 89 -6.33 -1.19 -0.63
C ARG A 89 -5.84 -1.54 0.78
N ARG A 90 -5.56 -0.52 1.59
CA ARG A 90 -5.12 -0.72 2.98
C ARG A 90 -6.20 -1.36 3.83
N TYR A 91 -7.45 -0.88 3.71
CA TYR A 91 -8.61 -1.45 4.40
C TYR A 91 -8.83 -2.92 4.00
N ALA A 92 -8.88 -3.19 2.69
CA ALA A 92 -9.08 -4.55 2.18
C ALA A 92 -7.99 -5.53 2.65
N LEU A 93 -6.72 -5.10 2.65
CA LEU A 93 -5.62 -5.91 3.15
C LEU A 93 -5.75 -6.19 4.66
N ALA A 94 -6.17 -5.19 5.45
CA ALA A 94 -6.33 -5.36 6.89
C ALA A 94 -7.47 -6.35 7.22
N GLU A 95 -8.61 -6.27 6.51
CA GLU A 95 -9.72 -7.22 6.66
C GLU A 95 -9.31 -8.64 6.26
N ALA A 96 -8.59 -8.76 5.14
CA ALA A 96 -8.09 -10.06 4.66
C ALA A 96 -7.15 -10.71 5.68
N LYS A 97 -6.17 -9.95 6.21
CA LYS A 97 -5.26 -10.45 7.26
C LYS A 97 -6.02 -10.88 8.52
N ALA A 98 -7.01 -10.09 8.93
CA ALA A 98 -7.84 -10.43 10.09
C ALA A 98 -8.70 -11.68 9.84
N ALA A 99 -9.11 -11.96 8.61
CA ALA A 99 -9.77 -13.21 8.27
C ALA A 99 -8.79 -14.41 8.26
N TYR A 100 -7.59 -14.21 7.71
CA TYR A 100 -6.55 -15.24 7.63
C TYR A 100 -6.18 -15.85 8.98
N THR A 101 -6.19 -15.05 10.06
CA THR A 101 -5.90 -15.53 11.42
C THR A 101 -6.87 -16.62 11.89
N PHE A 102 -8.11 -16.61 11.40
CA PHE A 102 -9.11 -17.66 11.67
C PHE A 102 -9.06 -18.75 10.61
N LEU A 103 -8.98 -18.40 9.31
CA LEU A 103 -8.95 -19.36 8.20
C LEU A 103 -7.89 -20.44 8.39
N ARG A 104 -6.67 -20.08 8.81
CA ARG A 104 -5.58 -21.06 9.02
C ARG A 104 -5.94 -22.18 10.01
N ASN A 105 -6.88 -21.92 10.93
CA ASN A 105 -7.31 -22.85 11.97
C ASN A 105 -8.60 -23.63 11.61
N GLU A 106 -9.30 -23.25 10.54
CA GLU A 106 -10.53 -23.93 10.11
C GLU A 106 -10.25 -25.33 9.55
N ASN A 107 -11.26 -26.19 9.49
CA ASN A 107 -11.12 -27.53 8.92
C ASN A 107 -11.08 -27.50 7.37
N PRO A 108 -10.58 -28.54 6.70
CA PRO A 108 -10.48 -28.56 5.24
C PRO A 108 -11.80 -28.36 4.51
N ASP A 109 -12.89 -28.99 4.97
CA ASP A 109 -14.21 -28.88 4.32
C ASP A 109 -14.71 -27.43 4.30
N PHE A 110 -14.54 -26.72 5.41
CA PHE A 110 -14.88 -25.29 5.50
C PHE A 110 -14.04 -24.45 4.53
N LEU A 111 -12.75 -24.74 4.38
CA LEU A 111 -11.89 -24.00 3.46
C LEU A 111 -12.28 -24.20 2.00
N LEU A 112 -12.77 -25.39 1.63
CA LEU A 112 -13.30 -25.66 0.30
C LEU A 112 -14.60 -24.88 0.06
N GLU A 113 -15.57 -24.98 0.97
CA GLU A 113 -16.85 -24.23 0.88
C GLU A 113 -16.60 -22.71 0.84
N PHE A 114 -15.68 -22.22 1.66
CA PHE A 114 -15.26 -20.83 1.63
C PHE A 114 -14.62 -20.47 0.29
N GLY A 115 -13.71 -21.30 -0.24
CA GLY A 115 -13.08 -21.08 -1.54
C GLY A 115 -14.08 -21.01 -2.70
N ASP A 116 -15.09 -21.87 -2.69
CA ASP A 116 -16.17 -21.89 -3.69
C ASP A 116 -16.93 -20.56 -3.73
N ASP A 117 -17.17 -19.94 -2.57
CA ASP A 117 -17.78 -18.60 -2.50
C ASP A 117 -16.95 -17.58 -3.31
N PHE A 118 -15.62 -17.71 -3.35
CA PHE A 118 -14.69 -16.86 -4.12
C PHE A 118 -14.41 -17.36 -5.55
N GLY A 119 -15.12 -18.39 -6.01
CA GLY A 119 -14.91 -18.99 -7.32
C GLY A 119 -13.58 -19.74 -7.42
N ILE A 120 -13.10 -20.32 -6.32
CA ILE A 120 -11.87 -21.11 -6.27
C ILE A 120 -12.24 -22.57 -6.08
N SER A 121 -12.06 -23.37 -7.12
CA SER A 121 -12.29 -24.82 -7.03
C SER A 121 -11.01 -25.55 -6.62
N ALA A 122 -11.06 -26.19 -5.45
CA ALA A 122 -9.99 -27.02 -4.94
C ALA A 122 -10.53 -28.37 -4.43
N ASP A 123 -9.67 -29.38 -4.40
CA ASP A 123 -9.95 -30.67 -3.76
C ASP A 123 -9.05 -30.82 -2.53
N SER A 124 -9.60 -31.33 -1.43
CA SER A 124 -8.80 -31.76 -0.28
C SER A 124 -8.39 -33.22 -0.45
N GLN A 125 -7.14 -33.52 -0.11
CA GLN A 125 -6.57 -34.86 0.02
C GLN A 125 -6.01 -35.00 1.46
N ASP A 126 -5.66 -36.20 1.90
CA ASP A 126 -5.26 -36.47 3.30
C ASP A 126 -4.19 -35.53 3.88
N SER A 127 -3.33 -34.94 3.05
CA SER A 127 -2.22 -34.07 3.49
C SER A 127 -2.03 -32.78 2.70
N TYR A 128 -2.86 -32.53 1.67
CA TYR A 128 -2.67 -31.37 0.79
C TYR A 128 -3.97 -30.99 0.09
N PHE A 129 -4.01 -29.75 -0.40
CA PHE A 129 -5.03 -29.27 -1.32
C PHE A 129 -4.51 -29.32 -2.76
N SER A 130 -5.42 -29.52 -3.69
CA SER A 130 -5.15 -29.56 -5.12
C SER A 130 -6.07 -28.58 -5.83
N MET A 131 -5.53 -27.56 -6.50
CA MET A 131 -6.32 -26.55 -7.21
C MET A 131 -5.83 -26.37 -8.65
N HIS A 132 -6.68 -25.85 -9.53
CA HIS A 132 -6.27 -25.58 -10.92
C HIS A 132 -5.21 -24.46 -10.97
N PHE A 133 -4.25 -24.59 -11.89
CA PHE A 133 -3.12 -23.66 -11.96
C PHE A 133 -3.51 -22.21 -12.27
N THR A 134 -4.65 -21.99 -12.95
CA THR A 134 -5.14 -20.64 -13.28
C THR A 134 -5.53 -19.87 -12.02
N ASP A 135 -6.26 -20.52 -11.11
CA ASP A 135 -6.69 -19.93 -9.85
C ASP A 135 -5.48 -19.68 -8.96
N TYR A 136 -4.53 -20.61 -8.97
CA TYR A 136 -3.26 -20.44 -8.28
C TYR A 136 -2.50 -19.19 -8.78
N ILE A 137 -2.32 -19.02 -10.09
CA ILE A 137 -1.63 -17.84 -10.65
C ILE A 137 -2.38 -16.57 -10.25
N ARG A 138 -3.72 -16.55 -10.38
CA ARG A 138 -4.54 -15.37 -10.07
C ARG A 138 -4.29 -14.88 -8.65
N PHE A 139 -4.39 -15.75 -7.66
CA PHE A 139 -4.29 -15.37 -6.24
C PHE A 139 -2.86 -15.36 -5.69
N SER A 140 -1.88 -15.94 -6.40
CA SER A 140 -0.47 -15.89 -6.00
C SER A 140 0.32 -14.73 -6.62
N ASN A 141 -0.21 -14.04 -7.63
CA ASN A 141 0.52 -13.02 -8.40
C ASN A 141 1.06 -11.84 -7.54
N SER A 142 0.34 -11.50 -6.47
CA SER A 142 0.70 -10.48 -5.48
C SER A 142 1.77 -10.95 -4.46
N LEU A 143 1.99 -12.26 -4.35
CA LEU A 143 2.86 -12.88 -3.37
C LEU A 143 4.30 -12.93 -3.90
N LYS A 144 5.17 -12.09 -3.31
CA LYS A 144 6.53 -11.86 -3.83
C LYS A 144 7.53 -12.96 -3.52
N ASP A 145 7.25 -13.82 -2.54
CA ASP A 145 8.19 -14.87 -2.15
C ASP A 145 8.37 -15.87 -3.32
N PRO A 146 9.62 -16.23 -3.68
CA PRO A 146 9.89 -17.12 -4.81
C PRO A 146 9.14 -18.45 -4.77
N SER A 147 8.79 -18.98 -3.59
CA SER A 147 7.99 -20.20 -3.45
C SER A 147 6.63 -20.09 -4.15
N TRP A 148 6.08 -18.89 -4.32
CA TRP A 148 4.80 -18.67 -5.00
C TRP A 148 4.90 -18.65 -6.53
N LYS A 149 6.10 -18.61 -7.11
CA LYS A 149 6.26 -18.68 -8.56
C LYS A 149 5.83 -20.05 -9.07
N LEU A 150 5.00 -20.08 -10.10
CA LEU A 150 4.50 -21.32 -10.71
C LEU A 150 5.63 -22.28 -11.12
N THR A 151 6.77 -21.74 -11.58
CA THR A 151 7.98 -22.51 -11.95
C THR A 151 8.56 -23.32 -10.80
N ASN A 152 8.24 -22.96 -9.55
CA ASN A 152 8.70 -23.61 -8.34
C ASN A 152 7.63 -24.55 -7.73
N ARG A 153 6.55 -24.84 -8.48
CA ARG A 153 5.42 -25.67 -8.04
C ARG A 153 5.36 -27.00 -8.79
N GLN A 154 4.82 -28.02 -8.11
CA GLN A 154 4.52 -29.32 -8.73
C GLN A 154 3.18 -29.24 -9.46
N LEU A 155 3.23 -29.15 -10.79
CA LEU A 155 2.05 -29.17 -11.66
C LEU A 155 1.83 -30.57 -12.23
N ARG A 156 0.65 -31.14 -12.02
CA ARG A 156 0.25 -32.45 -12.59
C ARG A 156 -1.19 -32.39 -13.07
N ALA A 157 -1.42 -32.71 -14.35
CA ALA A 157 -2.74 -32.71 -14.97
C ALA A 157 -3.52 -31.39 -14.75
N GLY A 158 -2.84 -30.24 -14.90
CA GLY A 158 -3.43 -28.92 -14.70
C GLY A 158 -3.63 -28.49 -13.24
N LYS A 159 -3.32 -29.35 -12.26
CA LYS A 159 -3.48 -29.06 -10.84
C LYS A 159 -2.15 -28.89 -10.12
N ILE A 160 -2.14 -27.99 -9.13
CA ILE A 160 -1.00 -27.71 -8.26
C ILE A 160 -1.31 -28.22 -6.87
N LYS A 161 -0.33 -28.90 -6.26
CA LYS A 161 -0.38 -29.31 -4.86
C LYS A 161 0.10 -28.17 -3.96
N ILE A 162 -0.71 -27.85 -2.95
CA ILE A 162 -0.41 -26.82 -1.94
C ILE A 162 -0.78 -27.32 -0.54
N THR A 163 -0.12 -26.80 0.47
CA THR A 163 -0.44 -27.05 1.89
C THR A 163 -1.71 -26.32 2.31
N LYS A 164 -2.25 -26.68 3.49
CA LYS A 164 -3.40 -25.99 4.10
C LYS A 164 -3.08 -24.51 4.36
N GLU A 165 -1.88 -24.23 4.84
CA GLU A 165 -1.40 -22.89 5.14
C GLU A 165 -1.30 -22.05 3.86
N GLU A 166 -0.81 -22.64 2.77
CA GLU A 166 -0.74 -21.98 1.47
C GLU A 166 -2.14 -21.75 0.89
N PHE A 167 -3.04 -22.72 0.98
CA PHE A 167 -4.42 -22.54 0.53
C PHE A 167 -5.12 -21.42 1.31
N SER A 168 -4.99 -21.42 2.64
CA SER A 168 -5.52 -20.34 3.50
C SER A 168 -4.94 -18.97 3.13
N ARG A 169 -3.65 -18.92 2.74
CA ARG A 169 -2.99 -17.70 2.28
C ARG A 169 -3.49 -17.23 0.91
N LEU A 170 -3.86 -18.14 0.01
CA LEU A 170 -4.51 -17.79 -1.26
C LEU A 170 -5.94 -17.29 -1.04
N LEU A 171 -6.68 -17.88 -0.09
CA LEU A 171 -8.00 -17.41 0.32
C LEU A 171 -7.94 -15.99 0.91
N GLU A 172 -6.90 -15.64 1.67
CA GLU A 172 -6.65 -14.26 2.12
C GLU A 172 -6.56 -13.29 0.93
N GLU A 173 -5.82 -13.66 -0.11
CA GLU A 173 -5.67 -12.83 -1.31
C GLU A 173 -6.99 -12.67 -2.07
N ALA A 174 -7.81 -13.72 -2.10
CA ALA A 174 -9.16 -13.68 -2.67
C ALA A 174 -10.11 -12.76 -1.88
N VAL A 175 -10.04 -12.79 -0.55
CA VAL A 175 -10.76 -11.85 0.33
C VAL A 175 -10.36 -10.42 0.03
N ARG A 176 -9.05 -10.14 -0.05
CA ARG A 176 -8.56 -8.80 -0.39
C ARG A 176 -9.09 -8.35 -1.75
N GLU A 177 -8.93 -9.17 -2.78
CA GLU A 177 -9.36 -8.86 -4.14
C GLU A 177 -10.87 -8.56 -4.20
N ARG A 178 -11.71 -9.38 -3.57
CA ARG A 178 -13.16 -9.14 -3.51
C ARG A 178 -13.51 -7.81 -2.85
N ILE A 179 -12.89 -7.50 -1.72
CA ILE A 179 -13.18 -6.26 -1.00
C ILE A 179 -12.75 -5.07 -1.86
N GLU A 180 -11.55 -5.10 -2.46
CA GLU A 180 -11.05 -4.03 -3.35
C GLU A 180 -11.93 -3.83 -4.58
N GLN A 181 -12.36 -4.91 -5.24
CA GLN A 181 -13.23 -4.86 -6.43
C GLN A 181 -14.63 -4.32 -6.13
N SER A 182 -15.03 -4.31 -4.86
CA SER A 182 -16.30 -3.73 -4.45
C SER A 182 -16.29 -2.19 -4.37
N PHE A 183 -15.16 -1.56 -4.71
CA PHE A 183 -14.96 -0.11 -4.78
C PHE A 183 -14.37 0.32 -6.15
N PRO A 184 -14.58 1.58 -6.58
CA PRO A 184 -15.44 2.58 -5.94
C PRO A 184 -16.92 2.18 -6.00
N VAL A 185 -17.69 2.59 -4.99
CA VAL A 185 -19.14 2.37 -5.01
C VAL A 185 -19.76 3.39 -5.97
N PRO A 186 -20.56 2.99 -6.98
CA PRO A 186 -21.04 3.90 -8.02
C PRO A 186 -21.84 5.09 -7.50
N GLU A 187 -22.66 4.89 -6.47
CA GLU A 187 -23.50 5.92 -5.87
C GLU A 187 -23.57 5.73 -4.35
N ILE A 188 -23.32 6.80 -3.61
CA ILE A 188 -23.42 6.84 -2.14
C ILE A 188 -24.69 7.62 -1.77
N PRO A 189 -25.66 7.02 -1.08
CA PRO A 189 -26.87 7.72 -0.66
C PRO A 189 -26.56 8.99 0.16
N PRO A 190 -27.29 10.11 -0.03
CA PRO A 190 -27.04 11.36 0.66
C PRO A 190 -27.05 11.24 2.20
N GLU A 191 -27.92 10.39 2.76
CA GLU A 191 -27.98 10.17 4.21
C GLU A 191 -26.69 9.55 4.74
N VAL A 192 -26.08 8.64 3.98
CA VAL A 192 -24.79 8.01 4.31
C VAL A 192 -23.68 9.04 4.24
N SER A 193 -23.61 9.80 3.14
CA SER A 193 -22.59 10.83 2.96
C SER A 193 -22.62 11.87 4.08
N SER A 194 -23.82 12.37 4.41
CA SER A 194 -24.03 13.32 5.51
C SER A 194 -23.60 12.75 6.87
N PHE A 195 -24.03 11.53 7.19
CA PHE A 195 -23.69 10.89 8.46
C PHE A 195 -22.18 10.58 8.58
N CYS A 196 -21.58 10.08 7.51
CA CYS A 196 -20.20 9.61 7.49
C CYS A 196 -19.17 10.74 7.31
N SER A 197 -19.56 11.90 6.77
CA SER A 197 -18.68 13.05 6.49
C SER A 197 -17.68 13.40 7.61
N PRO A 198 -18.09 13.60 8.88
CA PRO A 198 -17.13 13.96 9.94
C PRO A 198 -16.11 12.86 10.21
N TYR A 199 -16.51 11.59 10.13
CA TYR A 199 -15.62 10.45 10.33
C TYR A 199 -14.69 10.25 9.14
N ALA A 200 -15.21 10.38 7.92
CA ALA A 200 -14.43 10.27 6.69
C ALA A 200 -13.35 11.36 6.61
N ALA A 201 -13.68 12.60 7.01
CA ALA A 201 -12.71 13.68 7.12
C ALA A 201 -11.59 13.34 8.13
N GLU A 202 -11.94 12.90 9.36
CA GLU A 202 -10.97 12.49 10.39
C GLU A 202 -10.03 11.36 9.87
N ILE A 203 -10.60 10.36 9.19
CA ILE A 203 -9.86 9.22 8.63
C ILE A 203 -8.93 9.70 7.51
N LYS A 204 -9.41 10.57 6.62
CA LYS A 204 -8.64 11.11 5.49
C LYS A 204 -7.45 11.94 6.00
N ASP A 205 -7.67 12.83 6.95
CA ASP A 205 -6.60 13.64 7.54
C ASP A 205 -5.51 12.77 8.19
N LYS A 206 -5.90 11.75 8.97
CA LYS A 206 -4.97 10.79 9.57
C LYS A 206 -4.21 9.99 8.50
N PHE A 207 -4.90 9.58 7.44
CA PHE A 207 -4.29 8.82 6.36
C PHE A 207 -3.29 9.66 5.57
N GLU A 208 -3.59 10.92 5.28
CA GLU A 208 -2.68 11.86 4.61
C GLU A 208 -1.39 12.10 5.43
N VAL A 209 -1.51 12.21 6.76
CA VAL A 209 -0.33 12.29 7.64
C VAL A 209 0.52 11.02 7.55
N GLN A 210 -0.10 9.83 7.46
CA GLN A 210 0.64 8.58 7.29
C GLN A 210 1.25 8.44 5.88
N LYS A 211 0.53 8.85 4.83
CA LYS A 211 1.04 8.86 3.45
C LYS A 211 2.32 9.68 3.31
N LYS A 212 2.38 10.84 3.98
CA LYS A 212 3.58 11.69 4.01
C LYS A 212 4.74 11.03 4.76
N LYS A 213 4.47 10.25 5.81
CA LYS A 213 5.49 9.49 6.55
C LYS A 213 6.00 8.26 5.80
N PHE A 214 5.18 7.65 4.95
CA PHE A 214 5.45 6.36 4.29
C PHE A 214 5.48 6.43 2.74
N GLY A 215 5.71 7.62 2.17
CA GLY A 215 6.09 7.73 0.75
C GLY A 215 4.95 7.55 -0.25
N SER A 216 3.85 8.28 -0.09
CA SER A 216 3.13 8.72 -1.29
C SER A 216 4.03 9.68 -2.04
N THR A 217 4.35 9.27 -3.26
CA THR A 217 5.34 9.83 -4.20
C THR A 217 5.08 11.30 -4.54
N ASP A 218 5.31 12.16 -3.56
CA ASP A 218 5.67 13.53 -3.76
C ASP A 218 7.04 13.71 -3.13
N PHE A 219 8.08 13.50 -3.93
CA PHE A 219 9.46 13.61 -3.46
C PHE A 219 9.87 15.07 -3.22
N GLY A 220 8.97 16.03 -3.45
CA GLY A 220 9.28 17.45 -3.51
C GLY A 220 10.19 17.74 -4.71
N ALA A 221 11.10 18.71 -4.53
CA ALA A 221 12.12 18.98 -5.54
C ALA A 221 12.96 17.72 -5.81
N VAL A 222 13.04 17.32 -7.08
CA VAL A 222 13.80 16.15 -7.53
C VAL A 222 15.28 16.35 -7.20
N LYS A 223 15.91 15.35 -6.57
CA LYS A 223 17.30 15.35 -6.10
C LYS A 223 18.12 14.31 -6.88
N PRO A 224 18.72 14.66 -8.03
CA PRO A 224 19.44 13.71 -8.89
C PRO A 224 20.53 12.91 -8.18
N GLU A 225 21.15 13.47 -7.15
CA GLU A 225 22.19 12.83 -6.33
C GLU A 225 21.69 11.62 -5.52
N LEU A 226 20.37 11.46 -5.42
CA LEU A 226 19.74 10.34 -4.70
C LEU A 226 19.23 9.25 -5.63
N PHE A 227 19.38 9.41 -6.95
CA PHE A 227 18.90 8.44 -7.91
C PHE A 227 19.55 7.07 -7.75
N PRO A 228 18.83 5.98 -8.08
CA PRO A 228 19.40 4.65 -8.13
C PRO A 228 20.60 4.59 -9.08
N PRO A 229 21.64 3.77 -8.79
CA PRO A 229 22.84 3.72 -9.61
C PRO A 229 22.57 3.43 -11.09
N CYS A 230 21.57 2.60 -11.39
CA CYS A 230 21.17 2.31 -12.76
C CYS A 230 20.61 3.53 -13.50
N ILE A 231 19.78 4.34 -12.83
CA ILE A 231 19.24 5.58 -13.40
C ILE A 231 20.33 6.63 -13.55
N ALA A 232 21.19 6.78 -12.54
CA ALA A 232 22.33 7.69 -12.59
C ALA A 232 23.28 7.34 -13.75
N TYR A 233 23.54 6.06 -13.98
CA TYR A 233 24.33 5.59 -15.12
C TYR A 233 23.65 5.88 -16.47
N ALA A 234 22.34 5.67 -16.58
CA ALA A 234 21.61 6.00 -17.80
C ALA A 234 21.64 7.50 -18.11
N LEU A 235 21.47 8.34 -17.10
CA LEU A 235 21.59 9.80 -17.25
C LEU A 235 22.99 10.20 -17.72
N ALA A 236 24.04 9.64 -17.11
CA ALA A 236 25.42 9.91 -17.51
C ALA A 236 25.70 9.49 -18.97
N ASN A 237 25.17 8.34 -19.41
CA ASN A 237 25.28 7.90 -20.79
C ASN A 237 24.58 8.84 -21.77
N VAL A 238 23.35 9.25 -21.48
CA VAL A 238 22.61 10.18 -22.35
C VAL A 238 23.31 11.53 -22.45
N GLN A 239 23.81 12.05 -21.33
CA GLN A 239 24.61 13.29 -21.29
C GLN A 239 25.95 13.15 -22.02
N GLY A 240 26.54 11.95 -22.05
CA GLY A 240 27.72 11.62 -22.83
C GLY A 240 27.46 11.35 -24.32
N GLY A 241 26.23 11.52 -24.80
CA GLY A 241 25.85 11.23 -26.19
C GLY A 241 25.79 9.73 -26.53
N VAL A 242 25.75 8.86 -25.52
CA VAL A 242 25.66 7.41 -25.70
C VAL A 242 24.19 7.00 -25.82
N ASN A 243 23.86 6.32 -26.92
CA ASN A 243 22.52 5.79 -27.15
C ASN A 243 22.17 4.71 -26.12
N LEU A 244 21.08 4.92 -25.37
CA LEU A 244 20.50 3.91 -24.49
C LEU A 244 19.69 2.87 -25.27
N ALA A 245 19.70 1.62 -24.79
CA ALA A 245 18.78 0.59 -25.21
C ALA A 245 17.31 1.01 -24.95
N HIS A 246 16.38 0.56 -25.79
CA HIS A 246 14.97 0.94 -25.70
C HIS A 246 14.36 0.64 -24.31
N SER A 247 14.67 -0.53 -23.76
CA SER A 247 14.24 -0.92 -22.41
C SER A 247 14.75 0.05 -21.33
N MET A 248 15.98 0.54 -21.47
CA MET A 248 16.58 1.48 -20.52
C MET A 248 16.01 2.90 -20.69
N ARG A 249 15.72 3.34 -21.92
CA ARG A 249 15.01 4.61 -22.17
C ARG A 249 13.66 4.61 -21.48
N PHE A 250 12.86 3.56 -21.69
CA PHE A 250 11.57 3.41 -21.01
C PHE A 250 11.71 3.42 -19.48
N ALA A 251 12.65 2.64 -18.94
CA ALA A 251 12.86 2.56 -17.49
C ALA A 251 13.28 3.90 -16.87
N MET A 252 14.16 4.64 -17.56
CA MET A 252 14.61 5.96 -17.12
C MET A 252 13.46 6.96 -17.18
N THR A 253 12.79 7.10 -18.31
CA THR A 253 11.68 8.06 -18.49
C THR A 253 10.55 7.82 -17.50
N SER A 254 10.11 6.56 -17.35
CA SER A 254 9.06 6.21 -16.38
C SER A 254 9.49 6.48 -14.94
N PHE A 255 10.75 6.26 -14.58
CA PHE A 255 11.27 6.62 -13.26
C PHE A 255 11.26 8.14 -13.05
N LEU A 256 11.78 8.93 -13.99
CA LEU A 256 11.88 10.39 -13.88
C LEU A 256 10.49 11.05 -13.75
N LEU A 257 9.50 10.58 -14.52
CA LEU A 257 8.11 11.03 -14.39
C LEU A 257 7.53 10.71 -13.00
N ASN A 258 7.77 9.49 -12.49
CA ASN A 258 7.25 9.08 -11.18
C ASN A 258 7.95 9.77 -10.01
N VAL A 259 9.18 10.28 -10.18
CA VAL A 259 9.83 11.09 -9.13
C VAL A 259 9.43 12.57 -9.17
N GLY A 260 8.70 13.01 -10.20
CA GLY A 260 8.14 14.35 -10.32
C GLY A 260 8.80 15.25 -11.36
N MET A 261 9.70 14.75 -12.22
CA MET A 261 10.25 15.56 -13.32
C MET A 261 9.19 15.80 -14.39
N SER A 262 9.17 17.02 -14.95
CA SER A 262 8.22 17.38 -16.01
C SER A 262 8.60 16.73 -17.35
N VAL A 263 7.62 16.64 -18.25
CA VAL A 263 7.85 16.14 -19.62
C VAL A 263 8.95 16.95 -20.32
N ASP A 264 8.95 18.29 -20.15
CA ASP A 264 9.94 19.19 -20.72
C ASP A 264 11.35 18.99 -20.15
N GLU A 265 11.45 18.80 -18.82
CA GLU A 265 12.73 18.51 -18.16
C GLU A 265 13.32 17.20 -18.69
N ILE A 266 12.49 16.17 -18.86
CA ILE A 266 12.93 14.88 -19.38
C ILE A 266 13.30 14.98 -20.86
N LEU A 267 12.53 15.71 -21.67
CA LEU A 267 12.83 15.91 -23.09
C LEU A 267 14.19 16.58 -23.27
N ASN A 268 14.50 17.59 -22.45
CA ASN A 268 15.78 18.30 -22.47
C ASN A 268 16.97 17.39 -22.15
N LEU A 269 16.80 16.34 -21.36
CA LEU A 269 17.87 15.38 -21.08
C LEU A 269 18.27 14.60 -22.35
N PHE A 270 17.33 14.30 -23.24
CA PHE A 270 17.61 13.51 -24.46
C PHE A 270 18.18 14.33 -25.63
N ASN A 271 18.16 15.66 -25.55
CA ASN A 271 18.57 16.57 -26.63
C ASN A 271 20.04 16.41 -27.05
N ILE A 272 20.87 15.77 -26.22
CA ILE A 272 22.31 15.55 -26.47
C ILE A 272 22.57 14.24 -27.27
N SER A 273 21.57 13.38 -27.40
CA SER A 273 21.73 12.08 -28.07
C SER A 273 21.88 12.24 -29.60
N PRO A 274 22.83 11.55 -30.27
CA PRO A 274 23.07 11.71 -31.72
C PRO A 274 21.86 11.43 -32.60
N ASP A 275 20.98 10.52 -32.18
CA ASP A 275 19.76 10.12 -32.90
C ASP A 275 18.50 10.84 -32.38
N PHE A 276 18.65 11.97 -31.66
CA PHE A 276 17.52 12.65 -31.05
C PHE A 276 16.56 13.22 -32.09
N ASN A 277 15.33 12.72 -32.06
CA ASN A 277 14.19 13.32 -32.74
C ASN A 277 13.20 13.80 -31.66
N ALA A 278 13.04 15.12 -31.56
CA ALA A 278 12.25 15.75 -30.51
C ALA A 278 10.78 15.28 -30.50
N GLU A 279 10.14 15.25 -31.68
CA GLU A 279 8.73 14.85 -31.81
C GLU A 279 8.49 13.40 -31.38
N LYS A 280 9.33 12.47 -31.84
CA LYS A 280 9.24 11.05 -31.47
C LYS A 280 9.50 10.83 -29.99
N THR A 281 10.48 11.54 -29.43
CA THR A 281 10.85 11.42 -28.02
C THR A 281 9.75 11.99 -27.12
N LEU A 282 9.19 13.15 -27.50
CA LEU A 282 8.06 13.77 -26.80
C LEU A 282 6.86 12.84 -26.76
N TYR A 283 6.46 12.28 -27.92
CA TYR A 283 5.36 11.32 -27.99
C TYR A 283 5.57 10.11 -27.07
N GLN A 284 6.80 9.58 -26.99
CA GLN A 284 7.13 8.48 -26.08
C GLN A 284 7.00 8.89 -24.62
N ILE A 285 7.48 10.08 -24.24
CA ILE A 285 7.40 10.57 -22.86
C ILE A 285 5.93 10.83 -22.47
N GLU A 286 5.15 11.48 -23.32
CA GLU A 286 3.73 11.75 -23.08
C GLU A 286 2.90 10.47 -22.96
N HIS A 287 3.19 9.48 -23.80
CA HIS A 287 2.56 8.16 -23.70
C HIS A 287 2.89 7.48 -22.36
N ILE A 288 4.12 7.59 -21.87
CA ILE A 288 4.53 7.04 -20.56
C ILE A 288 3.89 7.83 -19.40
N ALA A 289 3.74 9.15 -19.54
CA ALA A 289 3.12 10.03 -18.57
C ALA A 289 1.61 9.78 -18.40
N GLY A 290 0.97 9.14 -19.39
CA GLY A 290 -0.43 8.75 -19.34
C GLY A 290 -1.36 9.60 -20.19
N ALA A 291 -0.86 10.26 -21.25
CA ALA A 291 -1.71 10.97 -22.21
C ALA A 291 -2.80 10.07 -22.85
N THR A 292 -2.62 8.75 -22.84
CA THR A 292 -3.57 7.74 -23.32
C THR A 292 -4.38 7.05 -22.20
N GLY A 293 -4.31 7.56 -20.95
CA GLY A 293 -5.07 7.06 -19.80
C GLY A 293 -4.31 6.09 -18.88
N ASN A 294 -3.14 5.59 -19.28
CA ASN A 294 -2.32 4.69 -18.47
C ASN A 294 -0.98 5.34 -18.09
N THR A 295 -0.80 5.73 -16.83
CA THR A 295 0.52 6.15 -16.31
C THR A 295 1.40 4.94 -16.04
N TYR A 296 2.55 4.88 -16.69
CA TYR A 296 3.46 3.75 -16.55
C TYR A 296 4.42 3.92 -15.36
N LYS A 297 4.59 2.84 -14.58
CA LYS A 297 5.62 2.76 -13.54
C LYS A 297 6.92 2.21 -14.12
N PRO A 298 8.09 2.60 -13.57
CA PRO A 298 9.33 1.99 -14.00
C PRO A 298 9.37 0.50 -13.66
N PRO A 299 10.10 -0.30 -14.45
CA PRO A 299 10.25 -1.73 -14.20
C PRO A 299 10.91 -1.98 -12.84
N ALA A 300 10.47 -3.05 -12.17
CA ALA A 300 11.05 -3.49 -10.89
C ALA A 300 12.52 -3.89 -11.04
N CYS A 301 13.27 -3.94 -9.93
CA CYS A 301 14.70 -4.24 -9.97
C CYS A 301 15.00 -5.62 -10.59
N ASP A 302 14.11 -6.59 -10.42
CA ASP A 302 14.22 -7.91 -11.03
C ASP A 302 14.12 -7.81 -12.56
N THR A 303 13.12 -7.09 -13.07
CA THR A 303 12.95 -6.81 -14.50
C THR A 303 14.12 -6.02 -15.07
N MET A 304 14.63 -5.05 -14.31
CA MET A 304 15.84 -4.29 -14.68
C MET A 304 17.05 -5.23 -14.83
N ARG A 305 17.20 -6.25 -13.98
CA ARG A 305 18.26 -7.26 -14.14
C ARG A 305 18.02 -8.12 -15.38
N THR A 306 16.80 -8.58 -15.62
CA THR A 306 16.45 -9.39 -16.80
C THR A 306 16.74 -8.66 -18.11
N TYR A 307 16.46 -7.37 -18.19
CA TYR A 307 16.73 -6.56 -19.39
C TYR A 307 18.16 -6.04 -19.50
N GLY A 308 19.06 -6.37 -18.57
CA GLY A 308 20.45 -5.89 -18.56
C GLY A 308 20.60 -4.41 -18.18
N ASN A 309 19.57 -3.81 -17.60
CA ASN A 309 19.50 -2.39 -17.23
C ASN A 309 20.02 -2.11 -15.81
N CYS A 310 20.26 -3.16 -15.01
CA CYS A 310 20.76 -3.03 -13.64
C CYS A 310 22.29 -2.92 -13.63
N VAL A 311 22.79 -1.71 -13.41
CA VAL A 311 24.22 -1.37 -13.43
C VAL A 311 24.59 -0.56 -12.19
N GLY A 312 25.85 -0.65 -11.76
CA GLY A 312 26.36 0.10 -10.60
C GLY A 312 25.77 -0.30 -9.25
N LYS A 313 25.31 -1.55 -9.11
CA LYS A 313 24.63 -2.05 -7.90
C LYS A 313 25.43 -1.74 -6.62
N ASP A 314 24.78 -1.11 -5.65
CA ASP A 314 25.35 -0.82 -4.32
C ASP A 314 24.70 -1.66 -3.20
N ARG A 315 25.10 -1.42 -1.95
CA ARG A 315 24.55 -2.12 -0.77
C ARG A 315 23.07 -1.84 -0.53
N LEU A 316 22.54 -0.70 -0.97
CA LEU A 316 21.12 -0.36 -0.80
C LEU A 316 20.27 -1.11 -1.84
N CYS A 317 20.80 -1.31 -3.05
CA CYS A 317 20.16 -2.12 -4.09
C CYS A 317 19.84 -3.56 -3.67
N GLU A 318 20.54 -4.11 -2.67
CA GLU A 318 20.28 -5.44 -2.12
C GLU A 318 19.05 -5.50 -1.20
N LYS A 319 18.63 -4.36 -0.67
CA LYS A 319 17.55 -4.24 0.33
C LYS A 319 16.27 -3.65 -0.25
N ILE A 320 16.19 -3.48 -1.57
CA ILE A 320 15.08 -2.86 -2.28
C ILE A 320 14.69 -3.72 -3.48
N SER A 321 13.41 -3.68 -3.85
CA SER A 321 12.86 -4.44 -4.99
C SER A 321 12.47 -3.56 -6.18
N HIS A 322 12.57 -2.24 -6.04
CA HIS A 322 12.10 -1.28 -7.03
C HIS A 322 12.95 0.01 -7.04
N PRO A 323 13.26 0.61 -8.22
CA PRO A 323 14.03 1.84 -8.31
C PRO A 323 13.43 3.02 -7.52
N LEU A 324 12.10 3.19 -7.55
CA LEU A 324 11.42 4.21 -6.72
C LEU A 324 11.65 4.01 -5.22
N GLY A 325 11.64 2.76 -4.74
CA GLY A 325 11.90 2.46 -3.32
C GLY A 325 13.36 2.72 -2.92
N TYR A 326 14.30 2.63 -3.86
CA TYR A 326 15.68 3.08 -3.63
C TYR A 326 15.70 4.60 -3.41
N TYR A 327 15.07 5.37 -4.31
CA TYR A 327 15.04 6.82 -4.24
C TYR A 327 14.34 7.31 -2.97
N GLU A 328 13.18 6.75 -2.65
CA GLU A 328 12.43 7.02 -1.41
C GLU A 328 13.29 6.80 -0.16
N LYS A 329 14.00 5.67 -0.10
CA LYS A 329 14.88 5.36 1.04
C LYS A 329 16.07 6.32 1.14
N LYS A 330 16.64 6.75 0.02
CA LYS A 330 17.69 7.79 -0.01
C LYS A 330 17.16 9.15 0.44
N VAL A 331 15.96 9.55 -0.01
CA VAL A 331 15.30 10.79 0.42
C VAL A 331 15.04 10.75 1.93
N PHE A 332 14.52 9.63 2.44
CA PHE A 332 14.30 9.44 3.88
C PHE A 332 15.60 9.56 4.69
N ILE A 333 16.67 8.89 4.26
CA ILE A 333 17.98 8.96 4.94
C ILE A 333 18.51 10.41 4.93
N LYS A 334 18.46 11.10 3.79
CA LYS A 334 18.93 12.50 3.68
C LYS A 334 18.12 13.46 4.55
N ASN A 335 16.80 13.29 4.63
CA ASN A 335 15.94 14.12 5.48
C ASN A 335 16.26 13.89 6.97
N LYS A 336 16.46 12.63 7.38
CA LYS A 336 16.85 12.29 8.75
C LYS A 336 18.23 12.86 9.13
N GLU A 337 19.21 12.78 8.23
CA GLU A 337 20.53 13.40 8.41
C GLU A 337 20.45 14.93 8.56
N GLY A 338 19.53 15.58 7.84
CA GLY A 338 19.23 17.01 7.97
C GLY A 338 18.63 17.39 9.33
N GLU A 339 17.69 16.58 9.84
CA GLU A 339 17.09 16.77 11.17
C GLU A 339 18.13 16.60 12.29
N GLU A 340 19.00 15.60 12.18
CA GLU A 340 20.09 15.37 13.15
C GLU A 340 21.16 16.48 13.12
N ALA A 341 21.45 17.05 11.94
CA ALA A 341 22.36 18.18 11.80
C ALA A 341 21.78 19.47 12.43
N GLN A 342 20.51 19.77 12.18
CA GLN A 342 19.83 20.92 12.79
C GLN A 342 19.72 20.78 14.32
N GLY A 343 19.49 19.56 14.82
CA GLY A 343 19.52 19.28 16.26
C GLY A 343 20.89 19.54 16.90
N LYS A 344 21.99 19.29 16.18
CA LYS A 344 23.36 19.54 16.66
C LYS A 344 23.76 21.01 16.62
N GLU A 345 23.32 21.77 15.62
CA GLU A 345 23.57 23.22 15.56
C GLU A 345 22.82 23.97 16.67
N GLN A 346 21.55 23.61 16.93
CA GLN A 346 20.80 24.18 18.07
C GLN A 346 21.37 23.75 19.43
N GLY A 347 22.07 22.60 19.49
CA GLY A 347 22.83 22.18 20.66
C GLY A 347 24.08 23.02 20.89
N LYS A 348 24.83 23.34 19.82
CA LYS A 348 26.05 24.16 19.90
C LYS A 348 25.78 25.64 20.18
N GLU A 349 24.74 26.23 19.59
CA GLU A 349 24.39 27.62 19.92
C GLU A 349 23.96 27.79 21.39
N LYS A 350 23.39 26.76 22.01
CA LYS A 350 23.05 26.77 23.44
C LYS A 350 24.27 26.61 24.35
N ASP A 351 25.33 25.94 23.91
CA ASP A 351 26.58 25.83 24.66
C ASP A 351 27.46 27.09 24.50
N ASP A 352 27.59 27.62 23.28
CA ASP A 352 28.35 28.85 23.02
C ASP A 352 27.66 30.11 23.61
N GLY A 353 26.33 30.05 23.79
CA GLY A 353 25.57 31.09 24.51
C GLY A 353 25.84 31.10 26.01
N LYS A 354 26.10 29.93 26.63
CA LYS A 354 26.39 29.83 28.07
C LYS A 354 27.81 30.23 28.44
N GLU A 355 28.79 30.02 27.55
CA GLU A 355 30.15 30.50 27.81
C GLU A 355 30.28 32.02 27.67
N LYS A 356 29.43 32.68 26.88
CA LYS A 356 29.44 34.15 26.75
C LYS A 356 28.71 34.89 27.88
N GLU A 357 27.76 34.25 28.57
CA GLU A 357 27.14 34.87 29.76
C GLU A 357 28.04 34.82 31.00
N ASN A 358 28.83 33.77 31.18
CA ASN A 358 29.74 33.68 32.34
C ASN A 358 30.96 34.62 32.26
N GLY A 359 31.29 35.15 31.07
CA GLY A 359 32.39 36.10 30.92
C GLY A 359 32.07 37.53 31.41
N LYS A 360 30.81 37.94 31.37
CA LYS A 360 30.42 39.34 31.66
C LYS A 360 30.10 39.63 33.14
N GLU A 361 29.86 38.63 33.96
CA GLU A 361 29.62 38.86 35.40
C GLU A 361 30.88 39.14 36.22
N SER A 362 32.07 38.90 35.66
CA SER A 362 33.34 39.15 36.38
C SER A 362 33.79 40.63 36.38
N GLU A 363 33.28 41.48 35.48
CA GLU A 363 33.71 42.88 35.38
C GLU A 363 32.96 43.86 36.31
N VAL A 364 31.83 43.47 36.89
CA VAL A 364 31.04 44.39 37.74
C VAL A 364 31.50 44.41 39.21
N LYS A 365 32.33 43.46 39.65
CA LYS A 365 32.80 43.41 41.06
C LYS A 365 34.05 44.22 41.37
N LYS A 366 34.76 44.79 40.39
CA LYS A 366 35.99 45.59 40.66
C LYS A 366 35.79 47.10 40.80
N LYS A 367 34.56 47.63 40.77
CA LYS A 367 34.31 49.07 41.00
C LYS A 367 33.69 49.43 42.36
N LYS A 368 33.68 48.48 43.31
CA LYS A 368 33.12 48.71 44.66
C LYS A 368 34.14 48.79 45.80
N GLU A 369 35.43 48.77 45.52
CA GLU A 369 36.45 49.03 46.55
C GLU A 369 37.14 50.36 46.24
N LYS A 370 36.53 51.39 46.84
CA LYS A 370 37.18 52.57 47.36
C LYS A 370 36.83 52.63 48.84
#